data_AF-A0A0Q3QQB6-F1
#
_entry.id   AF-A0A0Q3QQB6-F1
#
_cell.length_a   1.000
_cell.length_b   1.000
_cell.length_c   1.000
_cell.angle_alpha   90.00
_cell.angle_beta   90.00
_cell.angle_gamma   90.00
#
_symmetry.space_group_name_H-M   'P 1'
#
loop_
_entity.id
_entity.type
_entity.pdbx_description
1 polymer ?
#
loop_
_entity_poly.entity_id
_entity_poly.type
_entity_poly.pdbx_seq_one_letter_code
_entity_poly.pdbx_strand_id
1 'polypeptide(L)' 'MSKYISIFFLSVMIGVILFMILGAVFMGGGDPAEEVVYIFGTITVILLSFIISQLFYLIDTINKKF' A
#
# COMPACT_ATOMS: atom_id res chain seq x y z
N MET A 1 16.86 10.20 6.20
CA MET A 1 15.62 10.07 7.00
C MET A 1 14.40 10.73 6.33
N SER A 2 14.39 12.04 6.01
CA SER A 2 13.20 12.69 5.39
C SER A 2 12.81 12.13 4.01
N LYS A 3 13.80 11.64 3.25
CA LYS A 3 13.58 11.05 1.92
C LYS A 3 12.77 9.74 1.94
N TYR A 4 12.97 8.87 2.94
CA TYR A 4 12.25 7.58 3.07
C TYR A 4 10.81 7.78 3.58
N ILE A 5 10.61 8.81 4.40
CA ILE A 5 9.29 9.30 4.79
C ILE A 5 8.52 9.78 3.56
N SER A 6 9.14 10.58 2.69
CA SER A 6 8.45 11.13 1.52
C SER A 6 8.05 10.05 0.51
N ILE A 7 8.86 9.01 0.36
CA ILE A 7 8.65 7.93 -0.61
C ILE A 7 7.56 6.96 -0.15
N PHE A 8 7.47 6.70 1.17
CA PHE A 8 6.33 6.00 1.73
C PHE A 8 5.03 6.77 1.48
N PHE A 9 5.00 8.06 1.79
CA PHE A 9 3.80 8.87 1.63
C PHE A 9 3.32 8.94 0.18
N LEU A 10 4.24 8.86 -0.78
CA LEU A 10 3.91 8.74 -2.19
C LEU A 10 3.28 7.37 -2.53
N SER A 11 3.85 6.26 -2.01
CA SER A 11 3.33 4.90 -2.23
C SER A 11 1.91 4.69 -1.68
N VAL A 12 1.58 5.39 -0.60
CA VAL A 12 0.23 5.38 -0.01
C VAL A 12 -0.73 6.23 -0.82
N MET A 13 -0.33 7.43 -1.22
CA MET A 13 -1.18 8.30 -2.03
C MET A 13 -1.58 7.63 -3.35
N ILE A 14 -0.66 6.87 -3.94
CA ILE A 14 -0.90 6.15 -5.18
C ILE A 14 -1.77 4.90 -4.95
N GLY A 15 -1.56 4.14 -3.87
CA GLY A 15 -2.46 3.03 -3.48
C GLY A 15 -3.89 3.50 -3.22
N VAL A 16 -4.05 4.71 -2.68
CA VAL A 16 -5.33 5.37 -2.43
C VAL A 16 -6.02 5.82 -3.71
N ILE A 17 -5.30 6.37 -4.67
CA ILE A 17 -5.86 6.75 -5.97
C ILE A 17 -6.27 5.51 -6.77
N LEU A 18 -5.43 4.47 -6.74
CA LEU A 18 -5.70 3.19 -7.37
C LEU A 18 -6.97 2.55 -6.82
N PHE A 19 -7.15 2.53 -5.50
CA PHE A 19 -8.36 2.00 -4.90
C PHE A 19 -9.63 2.78 -5.29
N MET A 20 -9.54 4.11 -5.37
CA MET A 20 -10.67 4.98 -5.72
C MET A 20 -11.13 4.77 -7.16
N ILE A 21 -10.20 4.58 -8.09
CA ILE A 21 -10.51 4.29 -9.49
C ILE A 21 -11.02 2.84 -9.62
N LEU A 22 -10.36 1.88 -8.95
CA LEU A 22 -10.77 0.48 -8.89
C LEU A 22 -12.21 0.37 -8.36
N GLY A 23 -12.55 1.07 -7.29
CA GLY A 23 -13.88 1.01 -6.67
C GLY A 23 -15.00 1.62 -7.51
N ALA A 24 -14.72 2.68 -8.27
CA ALA A 24 -15.73 3.30 -9.13
C ALA A 24 -16.04 2.50 -10.40
N VAL A 25 -15.18 1.54 -10.78
CA VAL A 25 -15.20 0.81 -12.05
C VAL A 25 -15.53 -0.68 -11.89
N PHE A 26 -14.93 -1.34 -10.90
CA PHE A 26 -15.18 -2.75 -10.59
C PHE A 26 -16.48 -2.96 -9.82
N MET A 27 -17.22 -1.89 -9.51
CA MET A 27 -18.60 -1.98 -9.06
C MET A 27 -19.50 -1.82 -10.28
N GLY A 28 -19.73 -2.91 -11.02
CA GLY A 28 -20.31 -2.78 -12.37
C GLY A 28 -21.17 -3.91 -12.91
N GLY A 29 -21.10 -5.15 -12.39
CA GLY A 29 -22.02 -6.22 -12.82
C GLY A 29 -21.47 -7.65 -12.91
N GLY A 30 -20.28 -7.96 -12.39
CA GLY A 30 -19.78 -9.34 -12.21
C GLY A 30 -20.23 -9.98 -10.89
N ASP A 31 -19.65 -11.13 -10.48
CA ASP A 31 -19.86 -11.63 -9.12
C ASP A 31 -19.24 -10.62 -8.14
N PRO A 32 -20.07 -9.91 -7.37
CA PRO A 32 -19.59 -8.79 -6.59
C PRO A 32 -18.62 -9.23 -5.49
N ALA A 33 -18.68 -10.50 -5.06
CA ALA A 33 -17.83 -10.99 -3.98
C ALA A 33 -16.38 -11.16 -4.47
N GLU A 34 -16.18 -11.66 -5.68
CA GLU A 34 -14.83 -11.74 -6.25
C GLU A 34 -14.24 -10.37 -6.55
N GLU A 35 -15.01 -9.46 -7.17
CA GLU A 35 -14.54 -8.10 -7.51
C GLU A 35 -14.08 -7.34 -6.26
N VAL A 36 -14.79 -7.53 -5.16
CA VAL A 36 -14.46 -6.95 -3.87
C VAL A 36 -13.19 -7.58 -3.30
N VAL A 37 -13.10 -8.92 -3.22
CA VAL A 37 -11.88 -9.57 -2.72
C VAL A 37 -10.65 -9.14 -3.50
N TYR A 38 -10.83 -8.92 -4.80
CA TYR A 38 -9.77 -8.53 -5.71
C TYR A 38 -9.25 -7.11 -5.44
N ILE A 39 -10.13 -6.13 -5.31
CA ILE A 39 -9.73 -4.75 -5.00
C ILE A 39 -9.08 -4.71 -3.61
N PHE A 40 -9.64 -5.46 -2.65
CA PHE A 40 -9.17 -5.46 -1.27
C PHE A 40 -7.82 -6.15 -1.11
N GLY A 41 -7.64 -7.32 -1.72
CA GLY A 41 -6.34 -8.00 -1.73
C GLY A 41 -5.25 -7.11 -2.34
N THR A 42 -5.60 -6.34 -3.36
CA THR A 42 -4.67 -5.44 -4.06
C THR A 42 -4.18 -4.32 -3.14
N ILE A 43 -5.06 -3.70 -2.37
CA ILE A 43 -4.66 -2.71 -1.38
C ILE A 43 -3.86 -3.36 -0.26
N THR A 44 -4.27 -4.55 0.19
CA THR A 44 -3.61 -5.25 1.30
C THR A 44 -2.14 -5.53 0.99
N VAL A 45 -1.84 -5.94 -0.24
CA VAL A 45 -0.47 -6.16 -0.68
C VAL A 45 0.33 -4.85 -0.77
N ILE A 46 -0.28 -3.75 -1.25
CA ILE A 46 0.34 -2.40 -1.26
C ILE A 46 0.67 -1.92 0.16
N LEU A 47 -0.19 -2.24 1.12
CA LEU A 47 0.01 -1.88 2.52
C LEU A 47 1.08 -2.76 3.20
N LEU A 48 1.12 -4.06 2.89
CA LEU A 48 2.10 -4.97 3.46
C LEU A 48 3.53 -4.68 2.98
N SER A 49 3.68 -4.42 1.68
CA SER A 49 4.96 -4.03 1.08
C SER A 49 5.49 -2.74 1.67
N PHE A 50 4.60 -1.81 2.01
CA PHE A 50 4.98 -0.67 2.79
C PHE A 50 5.46 -1.02 4.22
N ILE A 51 4.76 -1.91 4.92
CA ILE A 51 5.12 -2.32 6.29
C ILE A 51 6.52 -2.94 6.34
N ILE A 52 6.85 -3.77 5.34
CA ILE A 52 8.19 -4.36 5.21
C ILE A 52 9.25 -3.28 4.97
N SER A 53 8.94 -2.28 4.14
CA SER A 53 9.85 -1.14 3.88
C SER A 53 10.18 -0.34 5.13
N GLN A 54 9.27 -0.24 6.10
CA GLN A 54 9.58 0.43 7.37
C GLN A 54 10.35 -0.45 8.33
N LEU A 55 10.11 -1.75 8.32
CA LEU A 55 10.83 -2.70 9.17
C LEU A 55 12.33 -2.70 8.86
N PHE A 56 12.71 -2.76 7.58
CA PHE A 56 14.11 -2.67 7.18
C PHE A 56 14.75 -1.32 7.52
N TYR A 57 14.00 -0.24 7.39
CA TYR A 57 14.47 1.09 7.78
C TYR A 57 14.69 1.20 9.29
N LEU A 58 13.82 0.58 10.08
CA LEU A 58 13.89 0.52 11.53
C LEU A 58 15.12 -0.28 11.98
N ILE A 59 15.39 -1.41 11.33
CA ILE A 59 16.59 -2.22 11.57
C ILE A 59 17.87 -1.44 11.23
N ASP A 60 17.93 -0.82 10.05
CA ASP A 60 19.09 -0.03 9.60
C ASP A 60 19.37 1.17 10.53
N THR A 61 18.32 1.76 11.10
CA THR A 61 18.45 2.88 12.04
C THR A 61 18.97 2.43 13.41
N ILE A 62 18.52 1.27 13.91
CA ILE A 62 18.97 0.71 15.18
C ILE A 62 20.46 0.33 15.08
N ASN A 63 20.85 -0.31 13.99
CA ASN A 63 22.24 -0.72 13.76
C ASN A 63 23.20 0.46 13.50
N LYS A 64 22.70 1.64 13.10
CA LYS A 64 23.51 2.85 12.95
C LYS A 64 23.69 3.67 14.22
N LYS A 65 22.91 3.37 15.27
CA LYS A 65 22.92 4.11 16.55
C LYS A 65 23.69 3.40 17.67
N PHE A 66 24.14 2.17 17.42
CA PHE A 66 24.99 1.38 18.29
C PHE A 66 26.35 1.15 17.64
#